data_AF-A0A4Z1F5D5-F1
#
_entry.id   AF-A0A4Z1F5D5-F1
#
_cell.length_a   1.000
_cell.length_b   1.000
_cell.length_c   1.000
_cell.angle_alpha   90.00
_cell.angle_beta   90.00
_cell.angle_gamma   90.00
#
_symmetry.space_group_name_H-M   'P 1'
#
loop_
_entity.id
_entity.type
_entity.pdbx_description
1 polymer ?
#
loop_
_entity_poly.entity_id
_entity_poly.type
_entity_poly.pdbx_seq_one_letter_code
_entity_poly.pdbx_strand_id
1 'polypeptide(L)'
;MLEFNGAALFGGLVDPALFEKLVEAYDKVQEAAGNNTFMHSFVNMAVQNEFIMGENYVDAFAHPLLIAITAYLMGGAIRIQEFRGKNTDPIAINAQDNMLHVDNTPFKEEYKVLLNWQRGQVKGPSGQNFTFLPWTHKGNRDILASNDGLPWSTERDSLFTSHKAIDGLFDFQRNTHGRSRVVEAVHPEQPLAVLFPAGAVVHHRYRTPTGNARSCIITAFHLSKTHPGHNAELPEPVGRKKNLIEFLVGHQDENSTDEFLDILSNESPRIEEKLDHLFKATHPSTILDLEPLELKGERLSAWRDTVVDAPTPLKYKYDRNLIFSEAEFSSIEEYTAALAAIMMYDKCGLLQMVLYQDGREEIRKPARKLVGERKIKRLIELLMPWVPQLLSSSFTENDLIDPKTLRIMCDAVAAIANNLEMPEIEAECVGPQKIYKSLTRLMMDLGEAMVRCEGVETYLATSLFLFLAAEEIYSHLKESDQLALRSIVATFLRNYVASLLLVESIDSQTHNPKLAKLAKATA
;
A
#
# COMPACT_ATOMS: atom_id res chain seq x y z
N MET A 1 -7.59 -15.24 21.59
CA MET A 1 -6.81 -13.98 21.51
C MET A 1 -7.20 -13.16 20.29
N LEU A 2 -7.13 -13.72 19.08
CA LEU A 2 -7.42 -13.00 17.83
C LEU A 2 -8.87 -12.46 17.76
N GLU A 3 -9.88 -13.28 18.04
CA GLU A 3 -11.29 -12.82 18.06
C GLU A 3 -11.55 -11.72 19.10
N PHE A 4 -10.86 -11.80 20.23
CA PHE A 4 -11.01 -10.88 21.35
C PHE A 4 -10.26 -9.56 21.09
N ASN A 5 -8.96 -9.60 20.84
CA ASN A 5 -8.12 -8.40 20.71
C ASN A 5 -8.05 -7.85 19.28
N GLY A 6 -8.38 -8.63 18.26
CA GLY A 6 -8.22 -8.24 16.85
C GLY A 6 -6.82 -8.47 16.28
N ALA A 7 -5.88 -9.00 17.07
CA ALA A 7 -4.59 -9.46 16.57
C ALA A 7 -4.02 -10.58 17.47
N ALA A 8 -3.11 -11.37 16.90
CA ALA A 8 -2.32 -12.38 17.59
C ALA A 8 -0.84 -12.23 17.25
N LEU A 9 0.01 -12.25 18.28
CA LEU A 9 1.45 -12.06 18.18
C LEU A 9 2.16 -13.35 18.55
N PHE A 10 2.98 -13.87 17.64
CA PHE A 10 3.73 -15.11 17.82
C PHE A 10 5.22 -14.83 17.68
N GLY A 11 5.98 -15.06 18.75
CA GLY A 11 7.43 -14.99 18.77
C GLY A 11 8.02 -16.35 18.41
N GLY A 12 9.03 -16.36 17.54
CA GLY A 12 9.81 -17.58 17.27
C GLY A 12 9.02 -18.75 16.68
N LEU A 13 8.07 -18.50 15.75
CA LEU A 13 7.37 -19.58 15.04
C LEU A 13 8.31 -20.44 14.18
N VAL A 14 9.38 -19.82 13.68
CA VAL A 14 10.42 -20.44 12.86
C VAL A 14 11.60 -20.81 13.73
N ASP A 15 12.24 -21.92 13.41
CA ASP A 15 13.53 -22.28 13.99
C ASP A 15 14.57 -21.18 13.74
N PRO A 16 15.39 -20.80 14.73
CA PRO A 16 16.38 -19.73 14.58
C PRO A 16 17.36 -19.94 13.41
N ALA A 17 17.81 -21.18 13.15
CA ALA A 17 18.77 -21.46 12.07
C ALA A 17 18.11 -21.39 10.69
N LEU A 18 16.83 -21.78 10.57
CA LEU A 18 16.06 -21.55 9.35
C LEU A 18 15.78 -20.05 9.14
N PHE A 19 15.52 -19.32 10.22
CA PHE A 19 15.30 -17.88 10.13
C PHE A 19 16.56 -17.13 9.70
N GLU A 20 17.74 -17.51 10.18
CA GLU A 20 19.01 -16.94 9.73
C GLU A 20 19.19 -17.05 8.20
N LYS A 21 18.93 -18.23 7.64
CA LYS A 21 18.96 -18.46 6.19
C LYS A 21 17.92 -17.61 5.45
N LEU A 22 16.72 -17.49 6.01
CA LEU A 22 15.66 -16.62 5.47
C LEU A 22 16.14 -15.17 5.39
N VAL A 23 16.76 -14.65 6.45
CA VAL A 23 17.28 -13.27 6.50
C VAL A 23 18.34 -13.07 5.42
N GLU A 24 19.31 -13.96 5.32
CA GLU A 24 20.38 -13.87 4.31
C GLU A 24 19.83 -13.91 2.87
N ALA A 25 18.88 -14.81 2.59
CA ALA A 25 18.24 -14.90 1.28
C ALA A 25 17.41 -13.64 0.97
N TYR A 26 16.68 -13.14 1.98
CA TYR A 26 15.82 -11.98 1.83
C TYR A 26 16.62 -10.71 1.54
N ASP A 27 17.74 -10.51 2.23
CA ASP A 27 18.61 -9.36 2.03
C ASP A 27 19.19 -9.33 0.62
N LYS A 28 19.60 -10.49 0.07
CA LYS A 28 20.04 -10.61 -1.34
C LYS A 28 18.94 -10.24 -2.32
N VAL A 29 17.71 -10.69 -2.07
CA VAL A 29 16.54 -10.35 -2.91
C VAL A 29 16.23 -8.85 -2.85
N GLN A 30 16.27 -8.25 -1.66
CA GLN A 30 16.06 -6.81 -1.49
C GLN A 30 17.14 -5.98 -2.18
N GLU A 31 18.40 -6.39 -2.11
CA GLU A 31 19.50 -5.72 -2.82
C GLU A 31 19.31 -5.79 -4.34
N ALA A 32 18.93 -6.96 -4.86
CA ALA A 32 18.80 -7.17 -6.30
C ALA A 32 17.52 -6.55 -6.91
N ALA A 33 16.38 -6.69 -6.24
CA ALA A 33 15.06 -6.38 -6.80
C ALA A 33 14.35 -5.20 -6.12
N GLY A 34 14.88 -4.70 -5.00
CA GLY A 34 14.31 -3.59 -4.25
C GLY A 34 14.05 -2.35 -5.10
N ASN A 35 12.90 -1.71 -4.89
CA ASN A 35 12.57 -0.47 -5.59
C ASN A 35 13.21 0.78 -4.96
N ASN A 36 13.77 0.68 -3.74
CA ASN A 36 14.53 1.73 -3.04
C ASN A 36 13.85 3.11 -3.08
N THR A 37 12.53 3.16 -2.86
CA THR A 37 11.83 4.44 -2.73
C THR A 37 12.18 5.10 -1.39
N PHE A 38 11.97 6.41 -1.28
CA PHE A 38 12.38 7.16 -0.10
C PHE A 38 11.71 6.71 1.22
N MET A 39 10.51 6.12 1.16
CA MET A 39 9.78 5.65 2.34
C MET A 39 10.12 4.21 2.73
N HIS A 40 10.45 3.38 1.73
CA HIS A 40 10.67 1.95 1.86
C HIS A 40 11.20 1.35 0.55
N SER A 41 11.88 0.21 0.65
CA SER A 41 12.13 -0.68 -0.48
C SER A 41 11.12 -1.82 -0.47
N PHE A 42 10.34 -1.92 -1.54
CA PHE A 42 9.46 -3.05 -1.80
C PHE A 42 10.10 -4.04 -2.77
N VAL A 43 9.76 -5.32 -2.56
CA VAL A 43 9.96 -6.41 -3.52
C VAL A 43 8.68 -7.22 -3.62
N ASN A 44 8.29 -7.56 -4.85
CA ASN A 44 7.28 -8.58 -5.08
C ASN A 44 7.88 -9.96 -4.78
N MET A 45 7.48 -10.57 -3.68
CA MET A 45 8.01 -11.88 -3.28
C MET A 45 7.29 -13.01 -4.01
N ALA A 46 6.14 -12.74 -4.62
CA ALA A 46 5.38 -13.72 -5.40
C ALA A 46 6.20 -14.33 -6.55
N VAL A 47 7.13 -13.56 -7.14
CA VAL A 47 8.02 -14.03 -8.21
C VAL A 47 9.32 -14.69 -7.71
N GLN A 48 9.52 -14.76 -6.39
CA GLN A 48 10.70 -15.36 -5.77
C GLN A 48 10.39 -16.80 -5.37
N ASN A 49 10.44 -17.72 -6.34
CA ASN A 49 10.01 -19.12 -6.17
C ASN A 49 10.67 -19.83 -4.97
N GLU A 50 11.92 -19.50 -4.64
CA GLU A 50 12.61 -20.08 -3.47
C GLU A 50 11.87 -19.80 -2.15
N PHE A 51 11.22 -18.64 -2.03
CA PHE A 51 10.49 -18.27 -0.82
C PHE A 51 9.16 -18.99 -0.69
N ILE A 52 8.37 -18.99 -1.76
CA ILE A 52 6.99 -19.47 -1.69
C ILE A 52 6.84 -20.94 -2.09
N MET A 53 7.66 -21.46 -3.01
CA MET A 53 7.61 -22.87 -3.42
C MET A 53 8.78 -23.71 -2.88
N GLY A 54 9.84 -23.08 -2.38
CA GLY A 54 11.08 -23.76 -1.98
C GLY A 54 11.05 -24.48 -0.64
N GLU A 55 9.88 -24.59 0.01
CA GLU A 55 9.58 -25.21 1.32
C GLU A 55 10.32 -24.62 2.54
N ASN A 56 11.59 -24.23 2.40
CA ASN A 56 12.51 -23.87 3.49
C ASN A 56 12.07 -22.68 4.35
N TYR A 57 11.27 -21.77 3.80
CA TYR A 57 10.92 -20.50 4.44
C TYR A 57 9.42 -20.32 4.65
N VAL A 58 8.60 -21.20 4.06
CA VAL A 58 7.13 -21.05 3.99
C VAL A 58 6.51 -20.98 5.37
N ASP A 59 7.00 -21.79 6.30
CA ASP A 59 6.55 -21.82 7.69
C ASP A 59 6.71 -20.46 8.42
N ALA A 60 7.55 -19.57 7.91
CA ALA A 60 7.73 -18.24 8.50
C ALA A 60 6.52 -17.33 8.35
N PHE A 61 5.69 -17.55 7.33
CA PHE A 61 4.57 -16.68 6.99
C PHE A 61 3.29 -17.44 6.59
N ALA A 62 3.38 -18.76 6.42
CA ALA A 62 2.27 -19.64 6.05
C ALA A 62 2.34 -21.01 6.77
N HIS A 63 2.84 -21.03 8.02
CA HIS A 63 2.81 -22.24 8.86
C HIS A 63 1.37 -22.82 8.92
N PRO A 64 1.17 -24.15 8.87
CA PRO A 64 -0.16 -24.75 8.90
C PRO A 64 -1.07 -24.26 10.04
N LEU A 65 -0.51 -24.04 11.24
CA LEU A 65 -1.23 -23.42 12.36
C LEU A 65 -1.82 -22.03 12.01
N LEU A 66 -1.05 -21.15 11.38
CA LEU A 66 -1.53 -19.82 10.98
C LEU A 66 -2.62 -19.92 9.91
N ILE A 67 -2.45 -20.85 8.97
CA ILE A 67 -3.42 -21.13 7.91
C ILE A 67 -4.73 -21.66 8.49
N ALA A 68 -4.67 -22.62 9.42
CA ALA A 68 -5.83 -23.17 10.11
C ALA A 68 -6.60 -22.09 10.88
N ILE A 69 -5.90 -21.26 11.66
CA ILE A 69 -6.53 -20.15 12.40
C ILE A 69 -7.20 -19.17 11.44
N THR A 70 -6.51 -18.80 10.36
CA THR A 70 -7.03 -17.86 9.37
C THR A 70 -8.26 -18.41 8.67
N ALA A 71 -8.19 -19.65 8.18
CA ALA A 71 -9.30 -20.33 7.52
C ALA A 71 -10.52 -20.51 8.43
N TYR A 72 -10.30 -20.85 9.70
CA TYR A 72 -11.35 -20.93 10.71
C TYR A 72 -12.06 -19.59 10.89
N LEU A 73 -11.30 -18.49 11.02
CA LEU A 73 -11.86 -17.16 11.24
C LEU A 73 -12.56 -16.58 10.02
N MET A 74 -12.08 -16.90 8.82
CA MET A 74 -12.72 -16.47 7.57
C MET A 74 -13.90 -17.39 7.18
N GLY A 75 -14.04 -18.55 7.84
CA GLY A 75 -15.15 -19.48 7.61
C GLY A 75 -15.07 -20.23 6.28
N GLY A 76 -13.86 -20.64 5.85
CA GLY A 76 -13.70 -21.45 4.65
C GLY A 76 -12.25 -21.59 4.18
N ALA A 77 -12.08 -22.25 3.03
CA ALA A 77 -10.79 -22.34 2.35
C ALA A 77 -10.27 -20.93 2.00
N ILE A 78 -8.95 -20.77 2.08
CA ILE A 78 -8.27 -19.51 1.83
C ILE A 78 -7.21 -19.66 0.75
N ARG A 79 -6.76 -18.51 0.25
CA ARG A 79 -5.66 -18.38 -0.72
C ARG A 79 -4.74 -17.24 -0.34
N ILE A 80 -3.50 -17.31 -0.81
CA ILE A 80 -2.60 -16.16 -0.78
C ILE A 80 -2.99 -15.22 -1.94
N GLN A 81 -3.31 -13.98 -1.58
CA GLN A 81 -3.63 -12.91 -2.54
C GLN A 81 -2.47 -11.95 -2.76
N GLU A 82 -1.63 -11.76 -1.75
CA GLU A 82 -0.46 -10.90 -1.84
C GLU A 82 0.70 -11.52 -1.06
N PHE A 83 1.89 -11.47 -1.64
CA PHE A 83 3.12 -11.88 -1.00
C PHE A 83 4.25 -10.90 -1.33
N ARG A 84 4.62 -10.06 -0.36
CA ARG A 84 5.55 -8.94 -0.57
C ARG A 84 6.57 -8.79 0.55
N GLY A 85 7.74 -8.29 0.18
CA GLY A 85 8.83 -7.92 1.08
C GLY A 85 8.91 -6.40 1.19
N LYS A 86 9.09 -5.88 2.41
CA LYS A 86 9.22 -4.45 2.71
C LYS A 86 10.39 -4.17 3.65
N ASN A 87 11.42 -3.51 3.15
CA ASN A 87 12.58 -3.00 3.89
C ASN A 87 12.42 -1.51 4.19
N THR A 88 12.56 -1.12 5.45
CA THR A 88 12.22 0.25 5.86
C THR A 88 13.16 0.83 6.88
N ASP A 89 13.61 2.06 6.60
CA ASP A 89 14.44 2.84 7.52
C ASP A 89 13.58 3.62 8.53
N PRO A 90 14.16 4.02 9.67
CA PRO A 90 13.51 4.93 10.61
C PRO A 90 13.11 6.23 9.92
N ILE A 91 11.82 6.52 9.90
CA ILE A 91 11.25 7.75 9.34
C ILE A 91 9.88 7.98 9.98
N ALA A 92 9.60 9.24 10.34
CA ALA A 92 8.28 9.74 10.71
C ALA A 92 7.60 10.29 9.46
N ILE A 93 6.50 9.70 8.97
CA ILE A 93 5.84 10.20 7.75
C ILE A 93 4.35 9.87 7.69
N ASN A 94 3.55 10.86 7.31
CA ASN A 94 2.14 10.70 6.96
C ASN A 94 1.99 10.63 5.43
N ALA A 95 2.08 9.41 4.91
CA ALA A 95 1.97 9.11 3.49
C ALA A 95 1.11 7.87 3.27
N GLN A 96 0.69 7.64 2.02
CA GLN A 96 -0.14 6.48 1.67
C GLN A 96 0.47 5.17 2.22
N ASP A 97 -0.37 4.29 2.76
CA ASP A 97 -0.02 2.98 3.34
C ASP A 97 0.93 3.03 4.56
N ASN A 98 1.08 4.21 5.18
CA ASN A 98 1.94 4.41 6.36
C ASN A 98 1.29 5.18 7.52
N MET A 99 0.08 5.72 7.32
CA MET A 99 -0.73 6.42 8.32
C MET A 99 -1.43 5.46 9.28
N LEU A 100 -2.07 5.96 10.36
CA LEU A 100 -3.01 5.17 11.15
C LEU A 100 -4.24 4.83 10.32
N HIS A 101 -4.50 3.54 10.06
CA HIS A 101 -5.52 3.12 9.10
C HIS A 101 -6.11 1.73 9.38
N VAL A 102 -7.19 1.41 8.67
CA VAL A 102 -7.52 0.02 8.30
C VAL A 102 -7.18 -0.18 6.82
N ASP A 103 -6.89 -1.39 6.38
CA ASP A 103 -6.64 -1.62 4.96
C ASP A 103 -7.90 -1.35 4.11
N ASN A 104 -7.68 -0.93 2.86
CA ASN A 104 -8.73 -0.51 1.92
C ASN A 104 -9.53 -1.70 1.33
N THR A 105 -10.08 -2.55 2.18
CA THR A 105 -10.91 -3.72 1.81
C THR A 105 -12.31 -3.63 2.44
N PRO A 106 -13.10 -2.62 2.07
CA PRO A 106 -14.30 -2.26 2.79
C PRO A 106 -15.39 -3.31 2.96
N PHE A 107 -15.51 -4.11 1.91
CA PHE A 107 -16.59 -5.04 1.69
C PHE A 107 -16.05 -6.45 1.55
N LYS A 108 -14.78 -6.66 1.93
CA LYS A 108 -14.04 -7.90 1.78
C LYS A 108 -13.27 -8.19 3.04
N GLU A 109 -13.30 -9.44 3.46
CA GLU A 109 -12.45 -9.91 4.55
C GLU A 109 -11.04 -10.21 4.02
N GLU A 110 -10.06 -9.60 4.67
CA GLU A 110 -8.64 -9.84 4.40
C GLU A 110 -7.92 -10.05 5.73
N TYR A 111 -7.22 -11.17 5.85
CA TYR A 111 -6.30 -11.40 6.96
C TYR A 111 -4.86 -11.24 6.48
N LYS A 112 -4.00 -10.67 7.32
CA LYS A 112 -2.58 -10.55 7.04
C LYS A 112 -1.75 -11.24 8.11
N VAL A 113 -0.70 -11.92 7.65
CA VAL A 113 0.44 -12.32 8.46
C VAL A 113 1.60 -11.38 8.14
N LEU A 114 2.10 -10.67 9.16
CA LEU A 114 3.32 -9.88 9.08
C LEU A 114 4.44 -10.57 9.84
N LEU A 115 5.46 -11.03 9.14
CA LEU A 115 6.72 -11.45 9.74
C LEU A 115 7.65 -10.24 9.82
N ASN A 116 8.06 -9.84 11.02
CA ASN A 116 8.86 -8.64 11.26
C ASN A 116 10.16 -8.98 12.01
N TRP A 117 11.26 -8.34 11.60
CA TRP A 117 12.56 -8.46 12.25
C TRP A 117 13.40 -7.19 12.05
N GLN A 118 14.46 -7.05 12.84
CA GLN A 118 15.45 -6.01 12.62
C GLN A 118 16.28 -6.34 11.36
N ARG A 119 16.38 -5.39 10.42
CA ARG A 119 17.03 -5.64 9.11
C ARG A 119 18.45 -6.18 9.28
N GLY A 120 18.77 -7.26 8.56
CA GLY A 120 20.07 -7.94 8.60
C GLY A 120 20.40 -8.63 9.93
N GLN A 121 19.40 -8.91 10.78
CA GLN A 121 19.62 -9.53 12.09
C GLN A 121 18.58 -10.64 12.36
N VAL A 122 19.00 -11.69 13.06
CA VAL A 122 18.14 -12.77 13.58
C VAL A 122 17.51 -12.31 14.91
N LYS A 123 16.84 -11.16 14.90
CA LYS A 123 16.26 -10.51 16.08
C LYS A 123 14.91 -9.92 15.73
N GLY A 124 14.02 -9.83 16.70
CA GLY A 124 12.72 -9.23 16.45
C GLY A 124 12.79 -7.73 16.20
N PRO A 125 11.62 -7.13 15.89
CA PRO A 125 11.55 -5.71 15.61
C PRO A 125 11.81 -4.92 16.90
N SER A 126 12.71 -3.94 16.81
CA SER A 126 13.22 -3.13 17.93
C SER A 126 13.15 -1.63 17.62
N GLY A 127 12.22 -1.26 16.74
CA GLY A 127 12.04 0.08 16.19
C GLY A 127 11.14 -0.01 14.97
N GLN A 128 10.34 1.03 14.71
CA GLN A 128 9.36 1.01 13.62
C GLN A 128 8.36 -0.17 13.72
N ASN A 129 7.91 -0.47 14.94
CA ASN A 129 7.16 -1.68 15.24
C ASN A 129 5.73 -1.62 14.71
N PHE A 130 5.12 -2.77 14.47
CA PHE A 130 3.67 -2.81 14.18
C PHE A 130 2.91 -2.30 15.40
N THR A 131 1.95 -1.43 15.21
CA THR A 131 1.11 -0.89 16.28
C THR A 131 -0.33 -0.99 15.87
N PHE A 132 -1.17 -1.41 16.80
CA PHE A 132 -2.59 -1.58 16.56
C PHE A 132 -3.40 -1.20 17.79
N LEU A 133 -4.67 -0.92 17.55
CA LEU A 133 -5.65 -0.64 18.59
C LEU A 133 -6.52 -1.87 18.74
N PRO A 134 -6.41 -2.60 19.87
CA PRO A 134 -7.27 -3.75 20.10
C PRO A 134 -8.76 -3.40 20.04
N TRP A 135 -9.59 -4.39 19.73
CA TRP A 135 -11.05 -4.29 19.71
C TRP A 135 -11.67 -3.47 18.58
N THR A 136 -10.91 -2.64 17.87
CA THR A 136 -11.46 -1.82 16.78
C THR A 136 -11.97 -2.67 15.61
N HIS A 137 -11.54 -3.92 15.48
CA HIS A 137 -12.06 -4.89 14.51
C HIS A 137 -13.53 -5.28 14.75
N LYS A 138 -14.11 -4.90 15.89
CA LYS A 138 -15.55 -5.02 16.17
C LYS A 138 -16.34 -3.77 15.75
N GLY A 139 -15.65 -2.70 15.35
CA GLY A 139 -16.27 -1.47 14.88
C GLY A 139 -16.65 -1.54 13.41
N ASN A 140 -17.54 -0.62 13.02
CA ASN A 140 -17.80 -0.35 11.62
C ASN A 140 -17.04 0.91 11.22
N ARG A 141 -16.47 0.89 10.03
CA ARG A 141 -15.95 2.10 9.37
C ARG A 141 -17.04 2.75 8.53
N ASP A 142 -16.81 4.00 8.13
CA ASP A 142 -17.81 4.77 7.42
C ASP A 142 -18.10 4.18 6.03
N ILE A 143 -19.38 3.84 5.83
CA ILE A 143 -19.96 3.44 4.55
C ILE A 143 -20.97 4.49 4.14
N LEU A 144 -20.72 5.12 3.00
CA LEU A 144 -21.59 6.10 2.39
C LEU A 144 -22.56 5.41 1.42
N ALA A 145 -23.67 6.08 1.10
CA ALA A 145 -24.61 5.65 0.07
C ALA A 145 -24.57 6.63 -1.09
N SER A 146 -24.55 6.14 -2.32
CA SER A 146 -24.74 6.94 -3.53
C SER A 146 -26.21 7.33 -3.71
N ASN A 147 -26.50 8.17 -4.72
CA ASN A 147 -27.87 8.63 -5.01
C ASN A 147 -28.85 7.49 -5.35
N ASP A 148 -28.35 6.39 -5.89
CA ASP A 148 -29.08 5.14 -6.18
C ASP A 148 -29.05 4.14 -5.00
N GLY A 149 -28.50 4.54 -3.85
CA GLY A 149 -28.48 3.73 -2.63
C GLY A 149 -27.38 2.67 -2.57
N LEU A 150 -26.46 2.62 -3.54
CA LEU A 150 -25.35 1.68 -3.51
C LEU A 150 -24.30 2.10 -2.46
N PRO A 151 -23.80 1.18 -1.64
CA PRO A 151 -22.81 1.51 -0.63
C PRO A 151 -21.41 1.68 -1.25
N TRP A 152 -20.67 2.66 -0.76
CA TRP A 152 -19.30 2.95 -1.16
C TRP A 152 -18.51 3.55 0.01
N SER A 153 -17.18 3.55 -0.12
CA SER A 153 -16.25 4.10 0.86
C SER A 153 -15.07 4.73 0.11
N THR A 154 -14.23 5.51 0.77
CA THR A 154 -13.02 6.07 0.19
C THR A 154 -11.78 5.61 0.94
N GLU A 155 -10.63 5.76 0.31
CA GLU A 155 -9.34 5.56 0.98
C GLU A 155 -9.15 6.46 2.20
N ARG A 156 -9.83 7.61 2.26
CA ARG A 156 -9.78 8.53 3.40
C ARG A 156 -10.59 8.00 4.58
N ASP A 157 -11.72 7.36 4.32
CA ASP A 157 -12.60 6.80 5.37
C ASP A 157 -11.92 5.64 6.11
N SER A 158 -10.79 5.16 5.59
CA SER A 158 -9.92 4.19 6.24
C SER A 158 -8.83 4.82 7.12
N LEU A 159 -8.71 6.16 7.22
CA LEU A 159 -7.61 6.86 7.89
C LEU A 159 -8.02 7.52 9.22
N PHE A 160 -7.12 7.49 10.19
CA PHE A 160 -7.32 8.01 11.55
C PHE A 160 -6.18 8.93 12.00
N THR A 161 -5.85 9.92 11.17
CA THR A 161 -4.66 10.78 11.33
C THR A 161 -4.93 12.12 12.03
N SER A 162 -6.06 12.28 12.71
CA SER A 162 -6.37 13.49 13.47
C SER A 162 -6.63 13.18 14.93
N HIS A 163 -6.40 14.16 15.83
CA HIS A 163 -6.76 14.02 17.24
C HIS A 163 -8.22 13.58 17.42
N LYS A 164 -9.14 14.17 16.66
CA LYS A 164 -10.57 13.83 16.70
C LYS A 164 -10.83 12.38 16.30
N ALA A 165 -10.18 11.88 15.25
CA ALA A 165 -10.32 10.49 14.82
C ALA A 165 -9.79 9.52 15.88
N ILE A 166 -8.63 9.82 16.47
CA ILE A 166 -8.04 9.02 17.56
C ILE A 166 -8.94 9.02 18.80
N ASP A 167 -9.51 10.17 19.18
CA ASP A 167 -10.45 10.25 20.29
C ASP A 167 -11.71 9.40 20.04
N GLY A 168 -12.24 9.42 18.81
CA GLY A 168 -13.36 8.56 18.41
C GLY A 168 -13.05 7.07 18.54
N LEU A 169 -11.83 6.65 18.19
CA LEU A 169 -11.39 5.26 18.40
C LEU A 169 -11.29 4.90 19.88
N PHE A 170 -10.76 5.81 20.70
CA PHE A 170 -10.67 5.59 22.14
C PHE A 170 -12.03 5.59 22.83
N ASP A 171 -12.97 6.42 22.39
CA ASP A 171 -14.37 6.39 22.83
C ASP A 171 -15.02 5.06 22.48
N PHE A 172 -14.83 4.58 21.25
CA PHE A 172 -15.31 3.27 20.84
C PHE A 172 -14.77 2.14 21.73
N GLN A 173 -13.46 2.12 22.01
CA GLN A 173 -12.85 1.12 22.91
C GLN A 173 -13.40 1.21 24.34
N ARG A 174 -13.58 2.43 24.88
CA ARG A 174 -14.17 2.63 26.20
C ARG A 174 -15.61 2.15 26.27
N ASN A 175 -16.40 2.42 25.23
CA ASN A 175 -17.81 2.00 25.16
C ASN A 175 -17.97 0.48 25.04
N THR A 176 -17.02 -0.20 24.39
CA THR A 176 -17.07 -1.66 24.17
C THR A 176 -16.42 -2.47 25.29
N HIS A 177 -15.33 -1.98 25.88
CA HIS A 177 -14.49 -2.74 26.83
C HIS A 177 -14.06 -1.94 28.08
N GLY A 178 -14.63 -0.76 28.31
CA GLY A 178 -14.42 0.03 29.53
C GLY A 178 -13.06 0.73 29.63
N ARG A 179 -12.17 0.58 28.64
CA ARG A 179 -10.86 1.26 28.58
C ARG A 179 -10.38 1.43 27.14
N SER A 180 -9.50 2.41 26.91
CA SER A 180 -8.78 2.59 25.64
C SER A 180 -7.38 1.99 25.70
N ARG A 181 -6.86 1.51 24.57
CA ARG A 181 -5.59 0.79 24.51
C ARG A 181 -4.93 0.92 23.14
N VAL A 182 -3.61 1.10 23.15
CA VAL A 182 -2.72 1.00 21.99
C VAL A 182 -1.63 -0.01 22.31
N VAL A 183 -1.37 -0.95 21.40
CA VAL A 183 -0.34 -1.99 21.57
C VAL A 183 0.76 -1.79 20.53
N GLU A 184 2.00 -1.72 21.00
CA GLU A 184 3.19 -1.73 20.15
C GLU A 184 3.81 -3.14 20.16
N ALA A 185 3.83 -3.81 19.02
CA ALA A 185 4.29 -5.19 18.87
C ALA A 185 5.82 -5.29 18.91
N VAL A 186 6.38 -5.33 20.13
CA VAL A 186 7.83 -5.38 20.40
C VAL A 186 8.23 -6.75 20.93
N HIS A 187 9.25 -7.35 20.32
CA HIS A 187 9.82 -8.64 20.77
C HIS A 187 11.30 -8.75 20.37
N PRO A 188 12.22 -8.00 21.00
CA PRO A 188 13.57 -7.79 20.45
C PRO A 188 14.39 -9.09 20.32
N GLU A 189 14.09 -10.09 21.14
CA GLU A 189 14.86 -11.34 21.20
C GLU A 189 14.58 -12.27 20.02
N GLN A 190 13.41 -12.19 19.37
CA GLN A 190 13.05 -13.12 18.30
C GLN A 190 12.14 -12.48 17.24
N PRO A 191 12.18 -12.99 15.99
CA PRO A 191 11.26 -12.57 14.94
C PRO A 191 9.79 -12.68 15.37
N LEU A 192 8.99 -11.74 14.90
CA LEU A 192 7.61 -11.59 15.32
C LEU A 192 6.66 -11.76 14.15
N ALA A 193 5.82 -12.79 14.21
CA ALA A 193 4.69 -12.96 13.32
C ALA A 193 3.42 -12.34 13.94
N VAL A 194 2.72 -11.51 13.18
CA VAL A 194 1.48 -10.84 13.59
C VAL A 194 0.35 -11.26 12.65
N LEU A 195 -0.68 -11.90 13.18
CA LEU A 195 -1.90 -12.28 12.45
C LEU A 195 -3.07 -11.37 12.84
N PHE A 196 -3.74 -10.74 11.88
CA PHE A 196 -4.86 -9.83 12.14
C PHE A 196 -5.79 -9.63 10.91
N PRO A 197 -7.06 -9.23 11.11
CA PRO A 197 -7.98 -8.85 10.04
C PRO A 197 -7.68 -7.43 9.58
N ALA A 198 -7.01 -7.32 8.44
CA ALA A 198 -6.36 -6.08 8.02
C ALA A 198 -7.34 -4.97 7.64
N GLY A 199 -8.49 -5.33 7.06
CA GLY A 199 -9.57 -4.40 6.73
C GLY A 199 -10.42 -3.95 7.93
N ALA A 200 -10.16 -4.43 9.15
CA ALA A 200 -11.00 -4.17 10.32
C ALA A 200 -10.22 -3.66 11.54
N VAL A 201 -9.02 -4.15 11.81
CA VAL A 201 -8.22 -3.66 12.95
C VAL A 201 -7.51 -2.37 12.56
N VAL A 202 -7.61 -1.33 13.40
CA VAL A 202 -6.90 -0.07 13.17
C VAL A 202 -5.46 -0.30 13.55
N HIS A 203 -4.58 -0.06 12.59
CA HIS A 203 -3.18 -0.35 12.72
C HIS A 203 -2.33 0.61 11.89
N HIS A 204 -1.05 0.59 12.19
CA HIS A 204 -0.01 1.18 11.36
C HIS A 204 1.33 0.61 11.76
N ARG A 205 2.36 1.08 11.09
CA ARG A 205 3.70 0.98 11.62
C ARG A 205 3.98 2.20 12.48
N TYR A 206 4.37 2.03 13.73
CA TYR A 206 4.79 3.15 14.56
C TYR A 206 6.01 3.85 13.93
N ARG A 207 5.92 5.15 13.69
CA ARG A 207 6.88 5.87 12.85
C ARG A 207 7.74 6.85 13.63
N THR A 208 8.88 6.40 14.12
CA THR A 208 9.86 7.25 14.81
C THR A 208 11.04 7.64 13.89
N PRO A 209 11.54 8.89 13.93
CA PRO A 209 12.72 9.27 13.15
C PRO A 209 13.99 8.54 13.62
N THR A 210 13.93 7.91 14.80
CA THR A 210 14.99 7.15 15.43
C THR A 210 14.63 5.66 15.53
N GLY A 211 15.61 4.82 15.83
CA GLY A 211 15.43 3.38 16.02
C GLY A 211 16.12 2.54 14.96
N ASN A 212 15.85 1.24 14.93
CA ASN A 212 16.47 0.32 13.99
C ASN A 212 15.67 0.21 12.69
N ALA A 213 16.39 -0.02 11.58
CA ALA A 213 15.75 -0.40 10.32
C ALA A 213 15.09 -1.78 10.46
N ARG A 214 13.97 -1.95 9.76
CA ARG A 214 13.10 -3.11 9.88
C ARG A 214 12.87 -3.76 8.52
N SER A 215 12.92 -5.08 8.51
CA SER A 215 12.50 -5.91 7.39
C SER A 215 11.18 -6.59 7.71
N CYS A 216 10.38 -6.83 6.69
CA CYS A 216 9.09 -7.45 6.84
C CYS A 216 8.70 -8.25 5.60
N ILE A 217 8.08 -9.40 5.82
CA ILE A 217 7.32 -10.15 4.83
C ILE A 217 5.83 -10.01 5.18
N ILE A 218 5.02 -9.70 4.17
CA ILE A 218 3.57 -9.52 4.29
C ILE A 218 2.91 -10.56 3.41
N THR A 219 2.08 -11.39 4.02
CA THR A 219 1.25 -12.37 3.31
C THR A 219 -0.22 -12.05 3.60
N ALA A 220 -1.01 -11.78 2.55
CA ALA A 220 -2.43 -11.50 2.66
C ALA A 220 -3.26 -12.71 2.20
N PHE A 221 -4.31 -13.01 2.94
CA PHE A 221 -5.19 -14.14 2.73
C PHE A 221 -6.63 -13.70 2.52
N HIS A 222 -7.25 -14.24 1.47
CA HIS A 222 -8.66 -14.07 1.13
C HIS A 222 -9.38 -15.41 1.08
N LEU A 223 -10.71 -15.40 1.18
CA LEU A 223 -11.52 -16.59 0.96
C LEU A 223 -11.47 -17.02 -0.51
N SER A 224 -11.28 -18.30 -0.74
CA SER A 224 -11.28 -18.90 -2.08
C SER A 224 -12.57 -18.60 -2.84
N LYS A 225 -13.71 -18.70 -2.16
CA LYS A 225 -15.04 -18.49 -2.77
C LYS A 225 -15.29 -17.05 -3.24
N THR A 226 -14.64 -16.06 -2.63
CA THR A 226 -14.79 -14.64 -3.05
C THR A 226 -13.77 -14.24 -4.10
N HIS A 227 -12.70 -15.02 -4.25
CA HIS A 227 -11.64 -14.82 -5.23
C HIS A 227 -11.25 -16.16 -5.87
N PRO A 228 -12.12 -16.78 -6.69
CA PRO A 228 -11.80 -18.03 -7.37
C PRO A 228 -10.71 -17.83 -8.44
N GLY A 229 -10.11 -18.92 -8.89
CA GLY A 229 -9.04 -18.98 -9.88
C GLY A 229 -7.63 -18.98 -9.28
N HIS A 230 -6.65 -18.59 -10.08
CA HIS A 230 -5.24 -18.45 -9.68
C HIS A 230 -4.81 -16.97 -9.71
N ASN A 231 -3.86 -16.60 -8.85
CA ASN A 231 -3.30 -15.25 -8.83
C ASN A 231 -2.08 -15.22 -9.73
N ALA A 232 -2.19 -14.58 -10.89
CA ALA A 232 -1.18 -14.55 -11.93
C ALA A 232 0.22 -14.02 -11.52
N GLU A 233 0.35 -13.35 -10.36
CA GLU A 233 1.67 -12.97 -9.85
C GLU A 233 2.37 -14.10 -9.08
N LEU A 234 1.63 -15.11 -8.63
CA LEU A 234 2.13 -16.27 -7.90
C LEU A 234 2.45 -17.42 -8.86
N PRO A 235 3.36 -18.34 -8.48
CA PRO A 235 3.59 -19.55 -9.26
C PRO A 235 2.36 -20.46 -9.22
N GLU A 236 1.92 -20.93 -10.38
CA GLU A 236 0.87 -21.96 -10.46
C GLU A 236 1.50 -23.36 -10.41
N PRO A 237 1.10 -24.21 -9.44
CA PRO A 237 1.55 -25.59 -9.39
C PRO A 237 1.06 -26.37 -10.61
N VAL A 238 1.92 -27.23 -11.16
CA VAL A 238 1.56 -28.09 -12.29
C VAL A 238 0.94 -29.39 -11.77
N GLY A 239 -0.32 -29.62 -12.11
CA GLY A 239 -1.07 -30.83 -11.74
C GLY A 239 -1.78 -30.72 -10.39
N ARG A 240 -2.04 -31.86 -9.75
CA ARG A 240 -2.76 -31.90 -8.46
C ARG A 240 -1.86 -31.33 -7.35
N LYS A 241 -2.43 -30.42 -6.55
CA LYS A 241 -1.73 -29.83 -5.40
C LYS A 241 -1.43 -30.91 -4.37
N LYS A 242 -0.17 -30.98 -3.93
CA LYS A 242 0.36 -32.03 -3.05
C LYS A 242 0.50 -31.56 -1.60
N ASN A 243 0.65 -30.26 -1.39
CA ASN A 243 0.90 -29.66 -0.09
C ASN A 243 0.09 -28.36 0.08
N LEU A 244 0.12 -27.84 1.31
CA LEU A 244 -0.66 -26.66 1.68
C LEU A 244 -0.26 -25.42 0.88
N ILE A 245 1.03 -25.22 0.60
CA ILE A 245 1.46 -24.02 -0.11
C ILE A 245 1.06 -24.04 -1.58
N GLU A 246 1.18 -25.18 -2.25
CA GLU A 246 0.66 -25.39 -3.61
C GLU A 246 -0.85 -25.12 -3.66
N PHE A 247 -1.61 -25.56 -2.66
CA PHE A 247 -3.03 -25.24 -2.58
C PHE A 247 -3.27 -23.73 -2.45
N LEU A 248 -2.55 -23.05 -1.56
CA LEU A 248 -2.74 -21.62 -1.26
C LEU A 248 -2.42 -20.70 -2.44
N VAL A 249 -1.51 -21.10 -3.34
CA VAL A 249 -1.12 -20.30 -4.51
C VAL A 249 -1.78 -20.76 -5.82
N GLY A 250 -2.17 -22.03 -5.90
CA GLY A 250 -2.75 -22.62 -7.10
C GLY A 250 -4.18 -22.18 -7.40
N HIS A 251 -4.71 -22.66 -8.53
CA HIS A 251 -6.09 -22.42 -8.92
C HIS A 251 -7.07 -23.00 -7.89
N GLN A 252 -8.07 -22.23 -7.49
CA GLN A 252 -9.13 -22.68 -6.59
C GLN A 252 -10.52 -22.37 -7.18
N ASP A 253 -11.48 -23.23 -6.90
CA ASP A 253 -12.87 -23.11 -7.34
C ASP A 253 -13.83 -23.43 -6.19
N GLU A 254 -15.13 -23.47 -6.50
CA GLU A 254 -16.19 -23.80 -5.54
C GLU A 254 -16.05 -25.21 -4.91
N ASN A 255 -15.31 -26.12 -5.55
CA ASN A 255 -15.10 -27.50 -5.10
C ASN A 255 -13.79 -27.66 -4.31
N SER A 256 -12.98 -26.61 -4.18
CA SER A 256 -11.66 -26.68 -3.55
C SER A 256 -11.70 -26.81 -2.02
N THR A 257 -12.87 -26.75 -1.39
CA THR A 257 -13.00 -26.82 0.08
C THR A 257 -12.61 -28.20 0.63
N ASP A 258 -13.06 -29.29 -0.01
CA ASP A 258 -12.74 -30.65 0.47
C ASP A 258 -11.24 -30.95 0.29
N GLU A 259 -10.65 -30.56 -0.85
CA GLU A 259 -9.21 -30.67 -1.08
C GLU A 259 -8.41 -29.88 -0.02
N PHE A 260 -8.86 -28.67 0.33
CA PHE A 260 -8.23 -27.87 1.39
C PHE A 260 -8.28 -28.57 2.75
N LEU A 261 -9.45 -29.10 3.12
CA LEU A 261 -9.65 -29.78 4.40
C LEU A 261 -8.81 -31.07 4.48
N ASP A 262 -8.73 -31.84 3.41
CA ASP A 262 -7.89 -33.03 3.34
C ASP A 262 -6.40 -32.68 3.53
N ILE A 263 -5.91 -31.67 2.81
CA ILE A 263 -4.52 -31.20 2.93
C ILE A 263 -4.26 -30.68 4.34
N LEU A 264 -5.13 -29.83 4.88
CA LEU A 264 -4.96 -29.27 6.22
C LEU A 264 -5.05 -30.35 7.31
N SER A 265 -5.89 -31.37 7.12
CA SER A 265 -5.98 -32.51 8.04
C SER A 265 -4.69 -33.33 8.07
N ASN A 266 -4.03 -33.50 6.92
CA ASN A 266 -2.72 -34.14 6.85
C ASN A 266 -1.62 -33.32 7.55
N GLU A 267 -1.80 -32.01 7.67
CA GLU A 267 -0.89 -31.11 8.41
C GLU A 267 -1.20 -31.04 9.93
N SER A 268 -2.27 -31.69 10.40
CA SER A 268 -2.69 -31.64 11.81
C SER A 268 -1.58 -32.03 12.82
N PRO A 269 -0.71 -33.03 12.57
CA PRO A 269 0.36 -33.35 13.52
C PRO A 269 1.35 -32.19 13.72
N ARG A 270 1.65 -31.42 12.65
CA ARG A 270 2.52 -30.23 12.73
C ARG A 270 1.83 -29.07 13.43
N ILE A 271 0.51 -28.97 13.30
CA ILE A 271 -0.30 -27.99 14.05
C ILE A 271 -0.26 -28.31 15.55
N GLU A 272 -0.52 -29.57 15.91
CA GLU A 272 -0.47 -30.06 17.30
C GLU A 272 0.91 -29.84 17.93
N GLU A 273 1.98 -30.25 17.24
CA GLU A 273 3.36 -30.06 17.71
C GLU A 273 3.67 -28.56 17.94
N LYS A 274 3.26 -27.68 17.03
CA LYS A 274 3.50 -26.24 17.19
C LYS A 274 2.68 -25.64 18.33
N LEU A 275 1.46 -26.12 18.56
CA LEU A 275 0.66 -25.72 19.72
C LEU A 275 1.34 -26.13 21.02
N ASP A 276 1.80 -27.38 21.13
CA ASP A 276 2.56 -27.87 22.29
C ASP A 276 3.79 -27.01 22.56
N HIS A 277 4.54 -26.65 21.50
CA HIS A 277 5.65 -25.71 21.59
C HIS A 277 5.24 -24.34 22.12
N LEU A 278 4.15 -23.75 21.62
CA LEU A 278 3.70 -22.41 22.01
C LEU A 278 3.21 -22.33 23.46
N PHE A 279 2.66 -23.42 24.01
CA PHE A 279 2.17 -23.48 25.39
C PHE A 279 3.22 -23.99 26.40
N LYS A 280 4.37 -24.47 25.93
CA LYS A 280 5.47 -24.92 26.78
C LYS A 280 6.37 -23.75 27.16
N ALA A 281 6.34 -23.35 28.44
CA ALA A 281 7.08 -22.19 28.95
C ALA A 281 8.61 -22.21 28.71
N THR A 282 9.20 -23.39 28.50
CA THR A 282 10.65 -23.54 28.22
C THR A 282 11.00 -23.53 26.74
N HIS A 283 10.02 -23.56 25.85
CA HIS A 283 10.25 -23.55 24.41
C HIS A 283 10.46 -22.11 23.90
N PRO A 284 11.34 -21.88 22.90
CA PRO A 284 11.57 -20.55 22.35
C PRO A 284 10.34 -19.92 21.67
N SER A 285 9.47 -20.71 21.05
CA SER A 285 8.22 -20.21 20.45
C SER A 285 7.22 -19.80 21.52
N THR A 286 6.59 -18.64 21.37
CA THR A 286 5.63 -18.13 22.36
C THR A 286 4.49 -17.33 21.73
N ILE A 287 3.34 -17.33 22.40
CA ILE A 287 2.25 -16.40 22.15
C ILE A 287 2.43 -15.22 23.09
N LEU A 288 2.58 -14.02 22.55
CA LEU A 288 2.89 -12.85 23.38
C LEU A 288 1.64 -12.35 24.10
N ASP A 289 1.77 -12.14 25.41
CA ASP A 289 0.81 -11.33 26.16
C ASP A 289 0.91 -9.88 25.69
N LEU A 290 -0.25 -9.28 25.40
CA LEU A 290 -0.32 -7.92 24.91
C LEU A 290 -0.20 -6.90 26.06
N GLU A 291 -0.58 -7.26 27.30
CA GLU A 291 -0.68 -6.28 28.41
C GLU A 291 0.65 -5.55 28.69
N PRO A 292 1.82 -6.23 28.70
CA PRO A 292 3.12 -5.58 28.82
C PRO A 292 3.48 -4.68 27.62
N LEU A 293 2.84 -4.91 26.47
CA LEU A 293 3.08 -4.20 25.20
C LEU A 293 2.20 -2.95 25.04
N GLU A 294 1.34 -2.66 26.01
CA GLU A 294 0.50 -1.46 26.01
C GLU A 294 1.33 -0.18 26.14
N LEU A 295 1.07 0.80 25.27
CA LEU A 295 1.62 2.14 25.41
C LEU A 295 0.93 2.87 26.57
N LYS A 296 1.74 3.46 27.46
CA LYS A 296 1.29 4.17 28.67
C LYS A 296 2.06 5.48 28.84
N GLY A 297 1.45 6.44 29.54
CA GLY A 297 2.08 7.73 29.88
C GLY A 297 2.65 8.47 28.68
N GLU A 298 3.90 8.93 28.80
CA GLU A 298 4.60 9.69 27.75
C GLU A 298 4.71 8.93 26.42
N ARG A 299 4.84 7.59 26.44
CA ARG A 299 4.92 6.80 25.20
C ARG A 299 3.61 6.83 24.42
N LEU A 300 2.47 6.85 25.11
CA LEU A 300 1.15 6.96 24.47
C LEU A 300 0.95 8.38 23.90
N SER A 301 1.39 9.41 24.63
CA SER A 301 1.35 10.80 24.13
C SER A 301 2.24 10.95 22.89
N ALA A 302 3.49 10.50 22.96
CA ALA A 302 4.43 10.57 21.84
C ALA A 302 3.92 9.80 20.62
N TRP A 303 3.27 8.64 20.82
CA TRP A 303 2.60 7.92 19.73
C TRP A 303 1.51 8.76 19.07
N ARG A 304 0.65 9.39 19.89
CA ARG A 304 -0.44 10.22 19.40
C ARG A 304 0.07 11.41 18.59
N ASP A 305 1.05 12.12 19.12
CA ASP A 305 1.67 13.27 18.46
C ASP A 305 2.33 12.83 17.15
N THR A 306 3.02 11.68 17.14
CA THR A 306 3.61 11.11 15.93
C THR A 306 2.58 10.78 14.85
N VAL A 307 1.42 10.23 15.22
CA VAL A 307 0.37 9.89 14.24
C VAL A 307 -0.21 11.14 13.57
N VAL A 308 -0.37 12.23 14.33
CA VAL A 308 -0.99 13.46 13.83
C VAL A 308 0.02 14.36 13.13
N ASP A 309 1.19 14.56 13.74
CA ASP A 309 2.15 15.60 13.37
C ASP A 309 3.28 15.10 12.47
N ALA A 310 3.30 13.81 12.10
CA ALA A 310 4.32 13.30 11.19
C ALA A 310 4.31 14.08 9.85
N PRO A 311 5.50 14.47 9.34
CA PRO A 311 5.61 15.23 8.09
C PRO A 311 4.96 14.51 6.91
N THR A 312 4.39 15.27 5.99
CA THR A 312 3.87 14.75 4.72
C THR A 312 4.99 14.58 3.67
N PRO A 313 4.76 13.86 2.56
CA PRO A 313 5.72 13.81 1.44
C PRO A 313 6.11 15.20 0.91
N LEU A 314 5.16 16.14 0.87
CA LEU A 314 5.40 17.52 0.46
C LEU A 314 6.38 18.22 1.41
N LYS A 315 6.19 18.05 2.73
CA LYS A 315 7.11 18.60 3.72
C LYS A 315 8.52 18.04 3.57
N TYR A 316 8.66 16.72 3.38
CA TYR A 316 9.96 16.09 3.11
C TYR A 316 10.63 16.56 1.83
N LYS A 317 9.85 16.80 0.78
CA LYS A 317 10.33 17.37 -0.48
C LYS A 317 11.00 18.73 -0.23
N TYR A 318 10.34 19.62 0.51
CA TYR A 318 10.89 20.93 0.84
C TYR A 318 12.06 20.90 1.82
N ASP A 319 12.03 20.04 2.85
CA ASP A 319 13.13 19.90 3.80
C ASP A 319 14.43 19.37 3.13
N ARG A 320 14.31 18.82 1.91
CA ARG A 320 15.43 18.41 1.05
C ARG A 320 15.78 19.44 -0.03
N ASN A 321 15.25 20.66 0.06
CA ASN A 321 15.41 21.75 -0.91
C ASN A 321 15.03 21.34 -2.35
N LEU A 322 14.03 20.48 -2.51
CA LEU A 322 13.48 20.12 -3.82
C LEU A 322 12.32 21.06 -4.14
N ILE A 323 12.66 22.27 -4.58
CA ILE A 323 11.72 23.33 -4.97
C ILE A 323 11.92 23.60 -6.45
N PHE A 324 10.90 23.34 -7.27
CA PHE A 324 11.01 23.43 -8.73
C PHE A 324 11.12 24.87 -9.22
N SER A 325 10.33 25.77 -8.64
CA SER A 325 10.18 27.18 -9.02
C SER A 325 11.43 28.03 -8.78
N GLU A 326 12.30 27.62 -7.88
CA GLU A 326 13.56 28.32 -7.56
C GLU A 326 14.75 27.83 -8.38
N ALA A 327 14.59 26.74 -9.15
CA ALA A 327 15.66 26.13 -9.89
C ALA A 327 15.86 26.80 -11.26
N GLU A 328 17.12 27.09 -11.61
CA GLU A 328 17.52 27.44 -12.96
C GLU A 328 18.07 26.20 -13.66
N PHE A 329 17.54 25.90 -14.85
CA PHE A 329 17.93 24.72 -15.61
C PHE A 329 18.72 25.12 -16.85
N SER A 330 19.90 24.52 -17.03
CA SER A 330 20.75 24.79 -18.20
C SER A 330 20.47 23.84 -19.37
N SER A 331 19.76 22.73 -19.13
CA SER A 331 19.41 21.74 -20.15
C SER A 331 18.05 21.07 -19.91
N ILE A 332 17.54 20.40 -20.96
CA ILE A 332 16.31 19.58 -20.89
C ILE A 332 16.50 18.41 -19.91
N GLU A 333 17.68 17.82 -19.89
CA GLU A 333 18.02 16.69 -19.00
C GLU A 333 17.98 17.12 -17.54
N GLU A 334 18.54 18.29 -17.20
CA GLU A 334 18.49 18.84 -15.84
C GLU A 334 17.05 19.14 -15.39
N TYR A 335 16.27 19.80 -16.23
CA TYR A 335 14.84 20.06 -15.99
C TYR A 335 14.08 18.74 -15.76
N THR A 336 14.32 17.76 -16.62
CA THR A 336 13.66 16.44 -16.56
C THR A 336 14.01 15.70 -15.28
N ALA A 337 15.30 15.67 -14.92
CA ALA A 337 15.77 15.02 -13.71
C ALA A 337 15.20 15.66 -12.44
N ALA A 338 15.13 16.99 -12.39
CA ALA A 338 14.55 17.72 -11.27
C ALA A 338 13.04 17.46 -11.14
N LEU A 339 12.30 17.50 -12.24
CA LEU A 339 10.87 17.21 -12.24
C LEU A 339 10.60 15.75 -11.80
N ALA A 340 11.37 14.80 -12.32
CA ALA A 340 11.28 13.40 -11.91
C ALA A 340 11.58 13.22 -10.41
N ALA A 341 12.57 13.93 -9.87
CA ALA A 341 12.90 13.89 -8.45
C ALA A 341 11.75 14.40 -7.57
N ILE A 342 11.02 15.43 -8.01
CA ILE A 342 9.82 15.95 -7.31
C ILE A 342 8.67 14.96 -7.39
N MET A 343 8.39 14.43 -8.58
CA MET A 343 7.34 13.43 -8.80
C MET A 343 7.52 12.18 -7.91
N MET A 344 8.76 11.83 -7.55
CA MET A 344 9.03 10.71 -6.64
C MET A 344 8.45 10.91 -5.22
N TYR A 345 8.26 12.16 -4.76
CA TYR A 345 7.61 12.47 -3.48
C TYR A 345 6.10 12.62 -3.66
N ASP A 346 5.69 13.37 -4.68
CA ASP A 346 4.27 13.69 -4.88
C ASP A 346 3.43 12.43 -5.15
N LYS A 347 4.00 11.42 -5.82
CA LYS A 347 3.32 10.12 -6.05
C LYS A 347 3.05 9.31 -4.77
N CYS A 348 3.58 9.74 -3.62
CA CYS A 348 3.36 9.09 -2.32
C CYS A 348 2.22 9.75 -1.52
N GLY A 349 1.60 10.80 -2.07
CA GLY A 349 0.41 11.42 -1.53
C GLY A 349 -0.85 10.53 -1.66
N LEU A 350 -1.92 10.97 -1.04
CA LEU A 350 -3.22 10.31 -1.10
C LEU A 350 -3.91 10.57 -2.45
N LEU A 351 -4.69 9.59 -2.93
CA LEU A 351 -5.48 9.72 -4.15
C LEU A 351 -6.99 9.81 -3.91
N GLN A 352 -7.48 9.48 -2.70
CA GLN A 352 -8.92 9.53 -2.35
C GLN A 352 -9.84 8.78 -3.33
N MET A 353 -9.38 7.64 -3.84
CA MET A 353 -10.17 6.81 -4.75
C MET A 353 -11.31 6.10 -4.01
N VAL A 354 -12.39 5.82 -4.74
CA VAL A 354 -13.55 5.09 -4.19
C VAL A 354 -13.31 3.59 -4.19
N LEU A 355 -13.86 2.96 -3.16
CA LEU A 355 -13.88 1.54 -2.93
C LEU A 355 -15.35 1.09 -3.00
N TYR A 356 -15.63 0.08 -3.82
CA TYR A 356 -17.00 -0.28 -4.20
C TYR A 356 -17.39 -1.64 -3.62
N GLN A 357 -18.67 -1.83 -3.29
CA GLN A 357 -19.17 -3.10 -2.78
C GLN A 357 -19.01 -4.26 -3.76
N ASP A 358 -19.16 -3.99 -5.06
CA ASP A 358 -18.99 -4.99 -6.11
C ASP A 358 -17.53 -5.31 -6.44
N GLY A 359 -16.58 -4.67 -5.76
CA GLY A 359 -15.17 -4.97 -5.89
C GLY A 359 -14.53 -4.48 -7.19
N ARG A 360 -15.20 -3.63 -7.99
CA ARG A 360 -14.67 -3.15 -9.28
C ARG A 360 -13.34 -2.39 -9.14
N GLU A 361 -13.00 -1.91 -7.94
CA GLU A 361 -11.68 -1.35 -7.63
C GLU A 361 -10.51 -2.33 -7.77
N GLU A 362 -10.74 -3.64 -7.73
CA GLU A 362 -9.66 -4.63 -7.92
C GLU A 362 -9.04 -4.52 -9.31
N ILE A 363 -9.86 -4.15 -10.31
CA ILE A 363 -9.42 -4.04 -11.71
C ILE A 363 -8.29 -3.01 -11.84
N ARG A 364 -8.32 -1.88 -11.11
CA ARG A 364 -7.30 -0.81 -11.24
C ARG A 364 -6.00 -1.10 -10.49
N LYS A 365 -5.96 -2.05 -9.56
CA LYS A 365 -4.79 -2.24 -8.66
C LYS A 365 -3.48 -2.50 -9.42
N PRO A 366 -3.43 -3.37 -10.46
CA PRO A 366 -2.21 -3.56 -11.25
C PRO A 366 -1.65 -2.29 -11.87
N ALA A 367 -2.50 -1.49 -12.54
CA ALA A 367 -2.10 -0.22 -13.15
C ALA A 367 -1.67 0.80 -12.09
N ARG A 368 -2.37 0.87 -10.96
CA ARG A 368 -1.98 1.77 -9.85
C ARG A 368 -0.59 1.43 -9.34
N LYS A 369 -0.29 0.14 -9.16
CA LYS A 369 1.03 -0.36 -8.73
C LYS A 369 2.10 0.01 -9.77
N LEU A 370 1.83 -0.24 -11.05
CA LEU A 370 2.73 0.10 -12.16
C LEU A 370 3.10 1.60 -12.18
N VAL A 371 2.11 2.48 -12.01
CA VAL A 371 2.31 3.93 -11.97
C VAL A 371 3.00 4.36 -10.66
N GLY A 372 2.46 3.94 -9.52
CA GLY A 372 2.90 4.38 -8.19
C GLY A 372 4.28 3.88 -7.79
N GLU A 373 4.71 2.70 -8.24
CA GLU A 373 6.01 2.11 -7.91
C GLU A 373 7.11 2.40 -8.96
N ARG A 374 6.81 3.23 -9.96
CA ARG A 374 7.77 3.58 -11.02
C ARG A 374 9.05 4.18 -10.44
N LYS A 375 10.20 3.64 -10.89
CA LYS A 375 11.55 4.09 -10.47
C LYS A 375 11.91 5.40 -11.17
N ILE A 376 12.74 6.23 -10.51
CA ILE A 376 13.15 7.54 -11.03
C ILE A 376 13.75 7.48 -12.45
N LYS A 377 14.57 6.48 -12.76
CA LYS A 377 15.14 6.30 -14.10
C LYS A 377 14.05 6.16 -15.17
N ARG A 378 13.00 5.38 -14.88
CA ARG A 378 11.86 5.21 -15.80
C ARG A 378 11.00 6.47 -15.89
N LEU A 379 10.88 7.24 -14.81
CA LEU A 379 10.22 8.55 -14.86
C LEU A 379 10.99 9.53 -15.75
N ILE A 380 12.32 9.57 -15.66
CA ILE A 380 13.14 10.42 -16.53
C ILE A 380 12.95 10.01 -17.99
N GLU A 381 13.09 8.72 -18.32
CA GLU A 381 12.88 8.19 -19.67
C GLU A 381 11.49 8.55 -20.22
N LEU A 382 10.45 8.43 -19.38
CA LEU A 382 9.07 8.78 -19.72
C LEU A 382 8.90 10.29 -19.97
N LEU A 383 9.55 11.15 -19.19
CA LEU A 383 9.38 12.60 -19.27
C LEU A 383 10.16 13.25 -20.42
N MET A 384 11.28 12.68 -20.84
CA MET A 384 12.15 13.25 -21.89
C MET A 384 11.41 13.69 -23.17
N PRO A 385 10.45 12.92 -23.73
CA PRO A 385 9.68 13.33 -24.91
C PRO A 385 8.65 14.44 -24.64
N TRP A 386 8.26 14.66 -23.39
CA TRP A 386 7.22 15.62 -23.00
C TRP A 386 7.76 16.96 -22.53
N VAL A 387 8.96 17.00 -21.94
CA VAL A 387 9.58 18.25 -21.46
C VAL A 387 9.72 19.32 -22.55
N PRO A 388 10.10 19.02 -23.81
CA PRO A 388 10.09 20.04 -24.87
C PRO A 388 8.73 20.72 -25.08
N GLN A 389 7.62 20.01 -24.84
CA GLN A 389 6.28 20.58 -24.93
C GLN A 389 5.97 21.48 -23.73
N LEU A 390 6.47 21.16 -22.54
CA LEU A 390 6.39 22.04 -21.37
C LEU A 390 7.12 23.37 -21.60
N LEU A 391 8.31 23.31 -22.21
CA LEU A 391 9.15 24.48 -22.45
C LEU A 391 8.71 25.32 -23.67
N SER A 392 7.77 24.82 -24.46
CA SER A 392 7.29 25.52 -25.66
C SER A 392 6.47 26.78 -25.36
N SER A 393 5.94 26.91 -24.15
CA SER A 393 5.18 28.07 -23.69
C SER A 393 5.28 28.27 -22.18
N SER A 394 5.25 29.52 -21.74
CA SER A 394 5.16 29.87 -20.32
C SER A 394 3.89 29.32 -19.67
N PHE A 395 3.94 29.01 -18.38
CA PHE A 395 2.77 28.62 -17.60
C PHE A 395 1.87 29.83 -17.32
N THR A 396 0.55 29.62 -17.43
CA THR A 396 -0.48 30.63 -17.21
C THR A 396 -1.63 30.06 -16.38
N GLU A 397 -2.56 30.90 -15.95
CA GLU A 397 -3.77 30.45 -15.24
C GLU A 397 -4.60 29.43 -16.05
N ASN A 398 -4.53 29.47 -17.39
CA ASN A 398 -5.22 28.50 -18.24
C ASN A 398 -4.66 27.08 -18.14
N ASP A 399 -3.45 26.91 -17.60
CA ASP A 399 -2.87 25.59 -17.34
C ASP A 399 -3.45 24.96 -16.05
N LEU A 400 -4.13 25.73 -15.20
CA LEU A 400 -4.84 25.25 -14.02
C LEU A 400 -6.26 24.83 -14.42
N ILE A 401 -6.40 23.58 -14.86
CA ILE A 401 -7.65 23.05 -15.39
C ILE A 401 -8.60 22.71 -14.24
N ASP A 402 -9.86 23.12 -14.38
CA ASP A 402 -10.87 22.80 -13.37
C ASP A 402 -11.10 21.27 -13.26
N PRO A 403 -11.37 20.75 -12.05
CA PRO A 403 -11.52 19.31 -11.83
C PRO A 403 -12.58 18.62 -12.71
N LYS A 404 -13.65 19.31 -13.11
CA LYS A 404 -14.71 18.72 -13.95
C LYS A 404 -14.22 18.56 -15.38
N THR A 405 -13.47 19.53 -15.91
CA THR A 405 -12.84 19.41 -17.23
C THR A 405 -11.77 18.32 -17.23
N LEU A 406 -10.95 18.22 -16.18
CA LEU A 406 -10.01 17.09 -16.02
C LEU A 406 -10.76 15.74 -16.06
N ARG A 407 -11.90 15.62 -15.35
CA ARG A 407 -12.74 14.42 -15.40
C ARG A 407 -13.20 14.07 -16.82
N ILE A 408 -13.68 15.05 -17.59
CA ILE A 408 -14.10 14.83 -18.99
C ILE A 408 -12.93 14.32 -19.84
N MET A 409 -11.73 14.88 -19.65
CA MET A 409 -10.52 14.41 -20.33
C MET A 409 -10.17 12.97 -19.94
N CYS A 410 -10.34 12.59 -18.66
CA CYS A 410 -10.14 11.21 -18.20
C CYS A 410 -11.09 10.25 -18.92
N ASP A 411 -12.37 10.62 -19.02
CA ASP A 411 -13.38 9.80 -19.70
C ASP A 411 -13.05 9.65 -21.20
N ALA A 412 -12.53 10.70 -21.85
CA ALA A 412 -12.08 10.64 -23.24
C ALA A 412 -10.87 9.69 -23.43
N VAL A 413 -9.87 9.77 -22.55
CA VAL A 413 -8.71 8.84 -22.57
C VAL A 413 -9.16 7.41 -22.35
N ALA A 414 -10.05 7.17 -21.38
CA ALA A 414 -10.58 5.83 -21.09
C ALA A 414 -11.41 5.27 -22.26
N ALA A 415 -12.20 6.11 -22.94
CA ALA A 415 -12.97 5.71 -24.11
C ALA A 415 -12.07 5.28 -25.28
N ILE A 416 -10.99 6.01 -25.54
CA ILE A 416 -10.01 5.64 -26.58
C ILE A 416 -9.28 4.35 -26.21
N ALA A 417 -8.86 4.20 -24.95
CA ALA A 417 -8.24 2.97 -24.47
C ALA A 417 -9.16 1.74 -24.60
N ASN A 418 -10.47 1.91 -24.45
CA ASN A 418 -11.45 0.82 -24.62
C ASN A 418 -11.65 0.40 -26.09
N ASN A 419 -11.37 1.29 -27.05
CA ASN A 419 -11.50 1.01 -28.48
C ASN A 419 -10.26 0.33 -29.07
N LEU A 420 -9.25 0.02 -28.26
CA LEU A 420 -8.10 -0.76 -28.69
C LEU A 420 -8.56 -2.16 -29.14
N GLU A 421 -8.62 -2.37 -30.45
CA GLU A 421 -8.72 -3.71 -31.05
C GLU A 421 -7.53 -4.54 -30.54
N MET A 422 -7.81 -5.44 -29.62
CA MET A 422 -6.85 -6.41 -29.14
C MET A 422 -7.18 -7.75 -29.79
N PRO A 423 -6.20 -8.51 -30.30
CA PRO A 423 -6.46 -9.82 -30.84
C PRO A 423 -7.21 -10.67 -29.80
N GLU A 424 -8.38 -11.20 -30.17
CA GLU A 424 -9.11 -12.17 -29.36
C GLU A 424 -8.20 -13.37 -29.12
N ILE A 425 -7.63 -13.45 -27.92
CA ILE A 425 -6.99 -14.67 -27.45
C ILE A 425 -7.91 -15.18 -26.34
N GLU A 426 -8.74 -16.15 -26.69
CA GLU A 426 -9.40 -17.04 -25.73
C GLU A 426 -8.32 -17.85 -25.00
N ALA A 427 -7.81 -17.30 -23.91
CA ALA A 427 -7.10 -18.05 -22.88
C ALA A 427 -7.03 -17.21 -21.60
N GLU A 428 -7.08 -17.89 -20.46
CA GLU A 428 -6.91 -17.37 -19.10
C GLU A 428 -5.90 -16.21 -19.04
N CYS A 429 -6.42 -15.00 -18.78
CA CYS A 429 -5.75 -13.74 -19.08
C CYS A 429 -4.51 -13.48 -18.20
N VAL A 430 -3.35 -13.90 -18.69
CA VAL A 430 -2.03 -13.37 -18.32
C VAL A 430 -1.47 -12.65 -19.56
N GLY A 431 -1.63 -11.31 -19.64
CA GLY A 431 -1.12 -10.54 -20.79
C GLY A 431 -1.48 -9.04 -20.81
N PRO A 432 -1.01 -8.29 -21.84
CA PRO A 432 -1.21 -6.84 -22.01
C PRO A 432 -2.66 -6.35 -21.93
N GLN A 433 -3.64 -7.18 -22.29
CA GLN A 433 -5.06 -6.82 -22.22
C GLN A 433 -5.53 -6.53 -20.78
N LYS A 434 -4.99 -7.25 -19.78
CA LYS A 434 -5.33 -7.05 -18.37
C LYS A 434 -4.82 -5.71 -17.87
N ILE A 435 -3.63 -5.27 -18.32
CA ILE A 435 -3.09 -3.98 -17.92
C ILE A 435 -3.86 -2.80 -18.54
N TYR A 436 -4.34 -2.91 -19.79
CA TYR A 436 -5.19 -1.85 -20.37
C TYR A 436 -6.54 -1.72 -19.66
N LYS A 437 -7.23 -2.84 -19.41
CA LYS A 437 -8.48 -2.80 -18.61
C LYS A 437 -8.22 -2.18 -17.24
N SER A 438 -7.07 -2.48 -16.64
CA SER A 438 -6.61 -1.89 -15.39
C SER A 438 -6.36 -0.38 -15.50
N LEU A 439 -5.68 0.07 -16.55
CA LEU A 439 -5.38 1.48 -16.84
C LEU A 439 -6.64 2.28 -17.13
N THR A 440 -7.56 1.76 -17.96
CA THR A 440 -8.87 2.37 -18.22
C THR A 440 -9.63 2.57 -16.90
N ARG A 441 -9.71 1.52 -16.07
CA ARG A 441 -10.39 1.63 -14.77
C ARG A 441 -9.71 2.65 -13.87
N LEU A 442 -8.38 2.64 -13.80
CA LEU A 442 -7.61 3.61 -13.04
C LEU A 442 -7.90 5.03 -13.51
N MET A 443 -7.95 5.27 -14.83
CA MET A 443 -8.21 6.57 -15.41
C MET A 443 -9.61 7.10 -15.03
N MET A 444 -10.62 6.25 -15.12
CA MET A 444 -11.98 6.60 -14.67
C MET A 444 -12.02 6.90 -13.17
N ASP A 445 -11.36 6.11 -12.34
CA ASP A 445 -11.40 6.28 -10.87
C ASP A 445 -10.61 7.53 -10.43
N LEU A 446 -9.48 7.84 -11.07
CA LEU A 446 -8.72 9.06 -10.83
C LEU A 446 -9.50 10.31 -11.24
N GLY A 447 -10.23 10.28 -12.36
CA GLY A 447 -11.10 11.40 -12.74
C GLY A 447 -12.20 11.65 -11.70
N GLU A 448 -12.71 10.59 -11.06
CA GLU A 448 -13.73 10.70 -10.00
C GLU A 448 -13.12 11.30 -8.73
N ALA A 449 -11.92 10.82 -8.38
CA ALA A 449 -11.15 11.32 -7.25
C ALA A 449 -10.74 12.79 -7.41
N MET A 450 -10.37 13.22 -8.61
CA MET A 450 -9.99 14.60 -8.92
C MET A 450 -11.08 15.60 -8.53
N VAL A 451 -12.35 15.27 -8.78
CA VAL A 451 -13.51 16.11 -8.44
C VAL A 451 -13.77 16.18 -6.93
N ARG A 452 -13.23 15.25 -6.15
CA ARG A 452 -13.42 15.14 -4.69
C ARG A 452 -12.19 15.57 -3.87
N CYS A 453 -11.10 15.98 -4.49
CA CYS A 453 -9.90 16.36 -3.78
C CYS A 453 -10.18 17.53 -2.83
N GLU A 454 -10.05 17.31 -1.52
CA GLU A 454 -10.23 18.35 -0.49
C GLU A 454 -8.92 19.02 -0.04
N GLY A 455 -7.76 18.57 -0.53
CA GLY A 455 -6.46 19.04 -0.09
C GLY A 455 -5.45 19.18 -1.22
N VAL A 456 -4.53 20.13 -1.05
CA VAL A 456 -3.48 20.47 -2.03
C VAL A 456 -2.61 19.27 -2.39
N GLU A 457 -2.14 18.53 -1.38
CA GLU A 457 -1.29 17.35 -1.61
C GLU A 457 -2.03 16.23 -2.35
N THR A 458 -3.28 15.98 -1.98
CA THR A 458 -4.14 15.00 -2.67
C THR A 458 -4.37 15.41 -4.13
N TYR A 459 -4.59 16.71 -4.37
CA TYR A 459 -4.75 17.24 -5.73
C TYR A 459 -3.47 17.07 -6.56
N LEU A 460 -2.29 17.43 -6.01
CA LEU A 460 -1.01 17.24 -6.68
C LEU A 460 -0.75 15.76 -7.01
N ALA A 461 -0.94 14.87 -6.04
CA ALA A 461 -0.76 13.43 -6.23
C ALA A 461 -1.74 12.89 -7.29
N THR A 462 -3.02 13.28 -7.23
CA THR A 462 -4.03 12.83 -8.19
C THR A 462 -3.70 13.37 -9.58
N SER A 463 -3.35 14.65 -9.72
CA SER A 463 -2.95 15.26 -11.00
C SER A 463 -1.72 14.59 -11.60
N LEU A 464 -0.74 14.21 -10.78
CA LEU A 464 0.42 13.45 -11.23
C LEU A 464 -0.01 12.07 -11.75
N PHE A 465 -0.87 11.37 -11.01
CA PHE A 465 -1.38 10.06 -11.44
C PHE A 465 -2.22 10.14 -12.73
N LEU A 466 -2.95 11.24 -12.96
CA LEU A 466 -3.66 11.47 -14.24
C LEU A 466 -2.66 11.46 -15.41
N PHE A 467 -1.58 12.24 -15.31
CA PHE A 467 -0.55 12.27 -16.34
C PHE A 467 0.09 10.90 -16.53
N LEU A 468 0.57 10.26 -15.45
CA LEU A 468 1.30 9.00 -15.56
C LEU A 468 0.44 7.85 -16.10
N ALA A 469 -0.84 7.78 -15.72
CA ALA A 469 -1.76 6.77 -16.24
C ALA A 469 -2.11 7.03 -17.73
N ALA A 470 -2.34 8.29 -18.09
CA ALA A 470 -2.64 8.65 -19.47
C ALA A 470 -1.44 8.47 -20.41
N GLU A 471 -0.23 8.75 -19.93
CA GLU A 471 1.01 8.51 -20.68
C GLU A 471 1.23 7.01 -20.92
N GLU A 472 1.01 6.17 -19.90
CA GLU A 472 1.14 4.72 -20.06
C GLU A 472 0.11 4.15 -21.05
N ILE A 473 -1.10 4.72 -21.11
CA ILE A 473 -2.06 4.40 -22.18
C ILE A 473 -1.51 4.86 -23.53
N TYR A 474 -1.10 6.13 -23.62
CA TYR A 474 -0.61 6.77 -24.85
C TYR A 474 0.56 6.02 -25.49
N SER A 475 1.55 5.59 -24.71
CA SER A 475 2.76 4.93 -25.20
C SER A 475 2.49 3.61 -25.95
N HIS A 476 1.29 3.08 -25.77
CA HIS A 476 0.85 1.81 -26.33
C HIS A 476 -0.20 1.95 -27.46
N LEU A 477 -0.67 3.17 -27.73
CA LEU A 477 -1.64 3.42 -28.79
C LEU A 477 -1.00 3.36 -30.18
N LYS A 478 -1.83 3.10 -31.20
CA LYS A 478 -1.45 3.29 -32.61
C LYS A 478 -1.25 4.79 -32.88
N GLU A 479 -0.44 5.13 -33.87
CA GLU A 479 -0.05 6.52 -34.19
C GLU A 479 -1.26 7.46 -34.38
N SER A 480 -2.34 7.00 -35.01
CA SER A 480 -3.57 7.78 -35.19
C SER A 480 -4.22 8.19 -33.86
N ASP A 481 -4.26 7.27 -32.89
CA ASP A 481 -4.89 7.51 -31.59
C ASP A 481 -3.93 8.28 -30.67
N GLN A 482 -2.61 8.09 -30.83
CA GLN A 482 -1.60 8.94 -30.20
C GLN A 482 -1.79 10.41 -30.59
N LEU A 483 -1.98 10.70 -31.88
CA LEU A 483 -2.22 12.08 -32.33
C LEU A 483 -3.47 12.69 -31.68
N ALA A 484 -4.51 11.91 -31.49
CA ALA A 484 -5.75 12.35 -30.83
C ALA A 484 -5.56 12.64 -29.33
N LEU A 485 -4.77 11.84 -28.61
CA LEU A 485 -4.57 11.99 -27.17
C LEU A 485 -3.41 12.88 -26.75
N ARG A 486 -2.46 13.17 -27.65
CA ARG A 486 -1.23 13.90 -27.31
C ARG A 486 -1.49 15.22 -26.59
N SER A 487 -2.50 15.98 -27.02
CA SER A 487 -2.87 17.26 -26.41
C SER A 487 -3.44 17.09 -25.00
N ILE A 488 -4.21 16.02 -24.74
CA ILE A 488 -4.77 15.71 -23.42
C ILE A 488 -3.65 15.30 -22.46
N VAL A 489 -2.74 14.42 -22.88
CA VAL A 489 -1.61 13.97 -22.05
C VAL A 489 -0.69 15.16 -21.72
N ALA A 490 -0.39 16.02 -22.70
CA ALA A 490 0.35 17.25 -22.46
C ALA A 490 -0.39 18.19 -21.50
N THR A 491 -1.71 18.31 -21.62
CA THR A 491 -2.54 19.11 -20.69
C THR A 491 -2.46 18.59 -19.26
N PHE A 492 -2.52 17.27 -19.05
CA PHE A 492 -2.36 16.70 -17.70
C PHE A 492 -0.99 17.01 -17.10
N LEU A 493 0.09 16.90 -17.89
CA LEU A 493 1.42 17.24 -17.42
C LEU A 493 1.53 18.74 -17.10
N ARG A 494 1.03 19.61 -17.97
CA ARG A 494 1.03 21.05 -17.75
C ARG A 494 0.22 21.44 -16.51
N ASN A 495 -0.95 20.81 -16.31
CA ASN A 495 -1.77 21.02 -15.12
C ASN A 495 -1.03 20.65 -13.84
N TYR A 496 -0.37 19.49 -13.82
CA TYR A 496 0.44 19.08 -12.66
C TYR A 496 1.56 20.08 -12.37
N VAL A 497 2.35 20.47 -13.39
CA VAL A 497 3.47 21.40 -13.20
C VAL A 497 2.99 22.80 -12.80
N ALA A 498 1.93 23.33 -13.43
CA ALA A 498 1.34 24.61 -13.05
C ALA A 498 0.85 24.60 -11.60
N SER A 499 0.20 23.51 -11.18
CA SER A 499 -0.26 23.33 -9.80
C SER A 499 0.90 23.25 -8.82
N LEU A 500 1.96 22.52 -9.16
CA LEU A 500 3.20 22.46 -8.37
C LEU A 500 3.80 23.86 -8.16
N LEU A 501 3.96 24.62 -9.25
CA LEU A 501 4.50 25.98 -9.21
C LEU A 501 3.64 26.92 -8.35
N LEU A 502 2.31 26.81 -8.47
CA LEU A 502 1.38 27.59 -7.64
C LEU A 502 1.55 27.28 -6.15
N VAL A 503 1.62 26.00 -5.79
CA VAL A 503 1.77 25.56 -4.40
C VAL A 503 3.08 26.08 -3.80
N GLU A 504 4.19 25.94 -4.54
CA GLU A 504 5.50 26.48 -4.10
C GLU A 504 5.48 28.00 -3.96
N SER A 505 4.73 28.72 -4.81
CA SER A 505 4.59 30.18 -4.72
C SER A 505 3.81 30.63 -3.46
N ILE A 506 2.85 29.83 -3.00
CA ILE A 506 2.07 30.12 -1.79
C ILE A 506 2.91 29.80 -0.54
N ASP A 507 3.64 28.69 -0.57
CA ASP A 507 4.50 28.27 0.55
C ASP A 507 5.70 29.21 0.74
N SER A 508 6.33 29.68 -0.35
CA SER A 508 7.41 30.67 -0.29
C SER A 508 6.96 32.01 0.32
N GLN A 509 5.70 32.40 0.16
CA GLN A 509 5.12 33.59 0.81
C GLN A 509 4.88 33.39 2.31
N THR A 510 4.62 32.16 2.76
CA THR A 510 4.36 31.83 4.17
C THR A 510 5.63 31.47 4.96
N HIS A 511 6.69 31.02 4.30
CA HIS A 511 7.97 30.63 4.94
C HIS A 511 9.11 31.64 4.76
N ASN A 512 8.93 32.69 3.96
CA ASN A 512 9.87 33.81 3.90
C ASN A 512 9.36 35.00 4.76
N PRO A 513 9.85 35.20 6.00
CA PRO A 513 9.38 36.27 6.88
C PRO A 513 9.60 37.69 6.33
N LYS A 514 10.41 37.87 5.27
CA LYS A 514 10.54 39.15 4.55
C LYS A 514 9.37 39.40 3.58
N LEU A 515 8.79 38.37 2.97
CA LEU A 515 7.63 38.49 2.06
C LEU A 515 6.29 38.52 2.81
N ALA A 516 6.16 37.78 3.92
CA ALA A 516 5.00 37.84 4.80
C ALA A 516 4.76 39.26 5.39
N LYS A 517 5.82 40.08 5.50
CA LYS A 517 5.72 41.49 5.88
C LYS A 517 5.21 42.41 4.77
N LEU A 518 5.41 42.07 3.49
CA LEU A 518 4.85 42.83 2.37
C LEU A 518 3.35 42.57 2.21
N ALA A 519 2.89 41.33 2.38
CA ALA A 519 1.47 40.97 2.28
C ALA A 519 0.59 41.65 3.36
N LYS A 520 1.16 41.97 4.54
CA LYS A 520 0.49 42.76 5.58
C LYS A 520 0.53 44.28 5.36
N ALA A 521 1.37 44.77 4.44
CA ALA A 521 1.47 46.19 4.13
C ALA A 521 0.57 46.62 2.96
N THR A 522 -0.02 45.66 2.24
CA THR A 522 -0.91 45.88 1.09
C THR A 522 -2.32 45.30 1.28
N ALA A 523 -2.70 44.97 2.53
CA ALA A 523 -4.07 44.64 2.91
C ALA A 523 -4.74 45.84 3.59
#